data_AF-I3TED7-F1
#
_entry.id   AF-I3TED7-F1
#
_cell.length_a   1.000
_cell.length_b   1.000
_cell.length_c   1.000
_cell.angle_alpha   90.00
_cell.angle_beta   90.00
_cell.angle_gamma   90.00
#
_symmetry.space_group_name_H-M   'P 1'
#
loop_
_entity.id
_entity.type
_entity.pdbx_description
1 polymer ?
#
loop_
_entity_poly.entity_id
_entity_poly.type
_entity_poly.pdbx_seq_one_letter_code
_entity_poly.pdbx_strand_id
1 'polypeptide(L)'
;MYDPIAGAGVVTYNIVFSSVVATPVNFTIGLLPGSNITVLNVTSSNGAPLPYFHDQQANVVTVLLNNTSGFTLTYSIRDLMTTLVPGSYSVTLDTSAMPGSVSVDIYVPGLYNVSCVGLPCSTRLDFSSNTTNIHVDGRGILILTLTVYTQGAVSPTTPPTTTSPAMTATTTSPQTTTSAPTTPAQPPAATTTPSITQGPRLAYPALVVVILVVLVVLGVIGVVLARKRA
;
A
#
# COMPACT_ATOMS: atom_id res chain seq x y z
N MET A 1 11.57 4.38 6.91
CA MET A 1 12.91 4.84 6.48
C MET A 1 13.73 3.61 6.13
N TYR A 2 14.36 3.57 4.96
CA TYR A 2 15.16 2.41 4.53
C TYR A 2 16.47 2.88 3.91
N ASP A 3 17.58 2.28 4.35
CA ASP A 3 18.92 2.55 3.82
C ASP A 3 19.33 1.43 2.84
N PRO A 4 19.40 1.73 1.53
CA PRO A 4 19.78 0.75 0.52
C PRO A 4 21.26 0.33 0.58
N ILE A 5 22.13 1.14 1.16
CA ILE A 5 23.56 0.81 1.33
C ILE A 5 23.72 -0.18 2.49
N ALA A 6 23.03 0.09 3.60
CA ALA A 6 23.02 -0.82 4.75
C ALA A 6 22.15 -2.07 4.53
N GLY A 7 21.27 -2.06 3.50
CA GLY A 7 20.34 -3.16 3.21
C GLY A 7 19.30 -3.36 4.31
N ALA A 8 18.96 -2.31 5.07
CA ALA A 8 18.10 -2.42 6.23
C ALA A 8 17.26 -1.15 6.46
N GLY A 9 16.11 -1.31 7.11
CA GLY A 9 15.26 -0.19 7.46
C GLY A 9 14.12 -0.54 8.39
N VAL A 10 13.24 0.44 8.57
CA VAL A 10 12.03 0.36 9.38
C VAL A 10 10.84 0.73 8.50
N VAL A 11 9.81 -0.10 8.57
CA VAL A 11 8.52 0.11 7.93
C VAL A 11 7.48 0.34 9.02
N THR A 12 6.62 1.33 8.77
CA THR A 12 5.51 1.67 9.65
C THR A 12 4.23 1.64 8.83
N TYR A 13 3.31 0.75 9.19
CA TYR A 13 1.94 0.81 8.72
C TYR A 13 1.10 1.60 9.71
N ASN A 14 0.45 2.65 9.23
CA ASN A 14 -0.55 3.40 10.00
C ASN A 14 -1.93 3.12 9.38
N ILE A 15 -2.74 2.33 10.08
CA ILE A 15 -4.02 1.85 9.57
C ILE A 15 -5.13 2.53 10.37
N VAL A 16 -5.95 3.30 9.67
CA VAL A 16 -7.07 4.04 10.24
C VAL A 16 -8.37 3.45 9.71
N PHE A 17 -9.30 3.16 10.62
CA PHE A 17 -10.62 2.64 10.27
C PHE A 17 -11.63 3.79 10.15
N SER A 18 -12.62 3.61 9.28
CA SER A 18 -13.72 4.57 9.13
C SER A 18 -14.63 4.64 10.37
N SER A 19 -14.60 3.61 11.23
CA SER A 19 -15.36 3.53 12.46
C SER A 19 -14.60 2.70 13.50
N VAL A 20 -14.96 2.88 14.78
CA VAL A 20 -14.37 2.10 15.88
C VAL A 20 -14.78 0.63 15.74
N VAL A 21 -13.81 -0.27 15.82
CA VAL A 21 -14.02 -1.72 15.85
C VAL A 21 -14.50 -2.10 17.26
N ALA A 22 -15.81 -2.10 17.46
CA ALA A 22 -16.42 -2.23 18.79
C ALA A 22 -16.34 -3.65 19.38
N THR A 23 -16.24 -4.68 18.54
CA THR A 23 -16.13 -6.09 18.96
C THR A 23 -14.75 -6.65 18.60
N PRO A 24 -14.25 -7.66 19.34
CA PRO A 24 -12.98 -8.30 19.00
C PRO A 24 -12.96 -8.89 17.58
N VAL A 25 -12.01 -8.47 16.76
CA VAL A 25 -11.81 -8.96 15.37
C VAL A 25 -10.33 -9.16 15.09
N ASN A 26 -9.99 -10.26 14.41
CA ASN A 26 -8.64 -10.49 13.90
C ASN A 26 -8.46 -9.76 12.57
N PHE A 27 -7.46 -8.89 12.50
CA PHE A 27 -7.08 -8.19 11.27
C PHE A 27 -5.71 -8.67 10.80
N THR A 28 -5.64 -9.20 9.58
CA THR A 28 -4.41 -9.75 9.00
C THR A 28 -3.87 -8.81 7.94
N ILE A 29 -2.57 -8.51 8.01
CA ILE A 29 -1.85 -7.69 7.03
C ILE A 29 -0.63 -8.43 6.50
N GLY A 30 -0.44 -8.40 5.18
CA GLY A 30 0.79 -8.84 4.52
C GLY A 30 1.89 -7.80 4.68
N LEU A 31 3.09 -8.26 5.06
CA LEU A 31 4.26 -7.40 5.17
C LEU A 31 4.93 -7.22 3.80
N LEU A 32 5.74 -6.17 3.68
CA LEU A 32 6.53 -5.98 2.46
C LEU A 32 7.49 -7.16 2.24
N PRO A 33 7.77 -7.53 0.98
CA PRO A 33 8.74 -8.57 0.68
C PRO A 33 10.14 -8.13 1.12
N GLY A 34 10.84 -9.01 1.84
CA GLY A 34 12.21 -8.81 2.29
C GLY A 34 12.67 -9.95 3.19
N SER A 35 13.80 -9.78 3.84
CA SER A 35 14.41 -10.77 4.74
C SER A 35 14.46 -10.26 6.17
N ASN A 36 14.64 -11.20 7.12
CA ASN A 36 14.94 -10.93 8.52
C ASN A 36 13.98 -9.91 9.18
N ILE A 37 12.68 -10.11 8.97
CA ILE A 37 11.64 -9.21 9.44
C ILE A 37 11.43 -9.40 10.95
N THR A 38 11.53 -8.31 11.70
CA THR A 38 11.28 -8.29 13.15
C THR A 38 10.23 -7.24 13.48
N VAL A 39 9.09 -7.68 14.04
CA VAL A 39 8.07 -6.77 14.55
C VAL A 39 8.62 -6.05 15.78
N LEU A 40 8.63 -4.73 15.74
CA LEU A 40 9.14 -3.89 16.82
C LEU A 40 8.02 -3.48 17.77
N ASN A 41 6.87 -3.09 17.24
CA ASN A 41 5.73 -2.67 18.04
C ASN A 41 4.40 -2.75 17.26
N VAL A 42 3.31 -3.01 17.98
CA VAL A 42 1.94 -2.92 17.48
C VAL A 42 1.09 -2.18 18.51
N THR A 43 0.62 -0.99 18.17
CA THR A 43 -0.12 -0.12 19.08
C THR A 43 -1.43 0.34 18.48
N SER A 44 -2.45 0.47 19.32
CA SER A 44 -3.69 1.17 18.97
C SER A 44 -3.44 2.65 18.67
N SER A 45 -4.45 3.31 18.10
CA SER A 45 -4.48 4.77 17.89
C SER A 45 -4.21 5.61 19.14
N ASN A 46 -4.46 5.06 20.34
CA ASN A 46 -4.20 5.72 21.62
C ASN A 46 -2.82 5.39 22.20
N GLY A 47 -1.98 4.65 21.47
CA GLY A 47 -0.64 4.24 21.91
C GLY A 47 -0.60 3.00 22.82
N ALA A 48 -1.75 2.44 23.20
CA ALA A 48 -1.79 1.20 23.97
C ALA A 48 -1.35 -0.01 23.11
N PRO A 49 -0.52 -0.93 23.63
CA PRO A 49 -0.08 -2.11 22.90
C PRO A 49 -1.25 -3.04 22.58
N LEU A 50 -1.24 -3.63 21.39
CA LEU A 50 -2.26 -4.58 20.94
C LEU A 50 -1.68 -6.00 20.84
N PRO A 51 -2.46 -7.04 21.19
CA PRO A 51 -2.05 -8.42 20.96
C PRO A 51 -1.90 -8.70 19.46
N TYR A 52 -0.81 -9.38 19.09
CA TYR A 52 -0.56 -9.76 17.71
C TYR A 52 0.12 -11.13 17.62
N PHE A 53 0.01 -11.74 16.44
CA PHE A 53 0.70 -12.95 16.04
C PHE A 53 1.40 -12.70 14.71
N HIS A 54 2.67 -13.08 14.61
CA HIS A 54 3.47 -12.94 13.39
C HIS A 54 3.75 -14.33 12.81
N ASP A 55 3.20 -14.58 11.63
CA ASP A 55 3.51 -15.77 10.83
C ASP A 55 4.63 -15.44 9.84
N GLN A 56 5.85 -15.88 10.18
CA GLN A 56 7.04 -15.66 9.36
C GLN A 56 7.01 -16.43 8.04
N GLN A 57 6.27 -17.54 7.96
CA GLN A 57 6.22 -18.37 6.75
C GLN A 57 5.31 -17.74 5.71
N ALA A 58 4.14 -17.26 6.15
CA ALA A 58 3.21 -16.54 5.28
C ALA A 58 3.55 -15.06 5.11
N ASN A 59 4.53 -14.54 5.87
CA ASN A 59 4.92 -13.12 5.91
C ASN A 59 3.73 -12.19 6.24
N VAL A 60 2.94 -12.58 7.24
CA VAL A 60 1.74 -11.84 7.67
C VAL A 60 1.75 -11.59 9.17
N VAL A 61 1.18 -10.46 9.58
CA VAL A 61 0.89 -10.15 10.99
C VAL A 61 -0.62 -10.11 11.17
N THR A 62 -1.11 -10.83 12.18
CA THR A 62 -2.51 -10.78 12.61
C THR A 62 -2.59 -10.03 13.93
N VAL A 63 -3.41 -8.99 13.99
CA VAL A 63 -3.61 -8.14 15.17
C VAL A 63 -5.03 -8.35 15.68
N LEU A 64 -5.18 -8.54 17.00
CA LEU A 64 -6.49 -8.58 17.65
C LEU A 64 -6.95 -7.15 17.93
N LEU A 65 -7.92 -6.69 17.16
CA LEU A 65 -8.53 -5.38 17.31
C LEU A 65 -9.70 -5.48 18.27
N ASN A 66 -9.75 -4.61 19.27
CA ASN A 66 -10.88 -4.51 20.18
C ASN A 66 -11.01 -3.06 20.66
N ASN A 67 -12.18 -2.47 20.45
CA ASN A 67 -12.52 -1.10 20.82
C ASN A 67 -11.47 -0.06 20.35
N THR A 68 -11.09 -0.11 19.07
CA THR A 68 -10.06 0.77 18.50
C THR A 68 -10.45 1.35 17.14
N SER A 69 -10.00 2.57 16.86
CA SER A 69 -10.23 3.29 15.59
C SER A 69 -9.10 3.09 14.56
N GLY A 70 -8.04 2.40 14.94
CA GLY A 70 -6.88 2.19 14.09
C GLY A 70 -5.71 1.62 14.88
N PHE A 71 -4.66 1.23 14.17
CA PHE A 71 -3.43 0.77 14.79
C PHE A 71 -2.21 1.10 13.94
N THR A 72 -1.07 1.13 14.62
CA THR A 72 0.25 1.30 14.02
C THR A 72 1.04 0.01 14.21
N LEU A 73 1.56 -0.55 13.13
CA LEU A 73 2.49 -1.67 13.14
C LEU A 73 3.85 -1.17 12.65
N THR A 74 4.87 -1.33 13.47
CA THR A 74 6.25 -0.96 13.16
C THR A 74 7.12 -2.21 13.16
N TYR A 75 7.89 -2.43 12.11
CA TYR A 75 8.81 -3.56 12.00
C TYR A 75 10.11 -3.16 11.30
N SER A 76 11.21 -3.86 11.63
CA SER A 76 12.44 -3.77 10.87
C SER A 76 12.46 -4.81 9.76
N ILE A 77 13.12 -4.48 8.66
CA ILE A 77 13.24 -5.31 7.46
C ILE A 77 14.65 -5.19 6.89
N ARG A 78 15.14 -6.27 6.29
CA ARG A 78 16.36 -6.30 5.50
C ARG A 78 16.07 -6.67 4.05
N ASP A 79 17.02 -6.35 3.17
CA ASP A 79 17.03 -6.74 1.76
C ASP A 79 15.72 -6.39 1.01
N LEU A 80 15.08 -5.28 1.39
CA LEU A 80 13.87 -4.78 0.72
C LEU A 80 14.19 -4.30 -0.71
N MET A 81 15.35 -3.68 -0.89
CA MET A 81 15.83 -3.20 -2.19
C MET A 81 16.96 -4.08 -2.70
N THR A 82 16.94 -4.37 -4.00
CA THR A 82 18.00 -5.08 -4.71
C THR A 82 18.94 -4.09 -5.37
N THR A 83 20.25 -4.28 -5.21
CA THR A 83 21.27 -3.50 -5.93
C THR A 83 21.33 -3.96 -7.38
N LEU A 84 21.13 -3.04 -8.33
CA LEU A 84 21.25 -3.32 -9.77
C LEU A 84 22.70 -3.20 -10.23
N VAL A 85 23.31 -2.05 -9.91
CA VAL A 85 24.72 -1.72 -10.11
C VAL A 85 25.16 -0.84 -8.93
N PRO A 86 26.46 -0.64 -8.68
CA PRO A 86 26.90 0.26 -7.63
C PRO A 86 26.25 1.65 -7.76
N GLY A 87 25.52 2.08 -6.73
CA GLY A 87 24.77 3.34 -6.74
C GLY A 87 23.41 3.29 -7.43
N SER A 88 22.89 2.11 -7.77
CA SER A 88 21.52 1.94 -8.28
C SER A 88 20.80 0.78 -7.58
N TYR A 89 19.57 1.04 -7.17
CA TYR A 89 18.76 0.11 -6.36
C TYR A 89 17.34 0.03 -6.92
N SER A 90 16.68 -1.11 -6.74
CA SER A 90 15.29 -1.29 -7.14
C SER A 90 14.47 -2.05 -6.11
N VAL A 91 13.18 -1.74 -6.00
CA VAL A 91 12.19 -2.49 -5.22
C VAL A 91 10.86 -2.53 -5.95
N THR A 92 10.16 -3.65 -5.81
CA THR A 92 8.76 -3.77 -6.19
C THR A 92 7.90 -3.76 -4.94
N LEU A 93 6.99 -2.80 -4.85
CA LEU A 93 6.00 -2.71 -3.77
C LEU A 93 4.63 -3.05 -4.35
N ASP A 94 3.94 -4.00 -3.71
CA ASP A 94 2.58 -4.37 -4.08
C ASP A 94 1.63 -3.99 -2.94
N THR A 95 0.78 -3.00 -3.19
CA THR A 95 -0.27 -2.54 -2.27
C THR A 95 -1.66 -2.98 -2.72
N SER A 96 -1.77 -3.84 -3.73
CA SER A 96 -3.05 -4.27 -4.30
C SER A 96 -3.95 -4.97 -3.27
N ALA A 97 -3.36 -5.73 -2.34
CA ALA A 97 -4.08 -6.45 -1.30
C ALA A 97 -4.58 -5.56 -0.15
N MET A 98 -4.07 -4.33 -0.02
CA MET A 98 -4.43 -3.44 1.09
C MET A 98 -5.83 -2.84 0.89
N PRO A 99 -6.76 -2.96 1.84
CA PRO A 99 -8.09 -2.36 1.69
C PRO A 99 -8.05 -0.83 1.87
N GLY A 100 -9.01 -0.12 1.26
CA GLY A 100 -9.19 1.33 1.44
C GLY A 100 -8.27 2.20 0.58
N SER A 101 -8.04 3.44 1.03
CA SER A 101 -7.08 4.36 0.43
C SER A 101 -5.68 4.07 0.98
N VAL A 102 -4.69 4.02 0.09
CA VAL A 102 -3.31 3.73 0.45
C VAL A 102 -2.43 4.90 0.04
N SER A 103 -1.54 5.29 0.95
CA SER A 103 -0.48 6.26 0.71
C SER A 103 0.81 5.73 1.31
N VAL A 104 1.91 5.84 0.58
CA VAL A 104 3.21 5.29 0.95
C VAL A 104 4.26 6.39 0.91
N ASP A 105 4.86 6.64 2.07
CA ASP A 105 6.00 7.54 2.22
C ASP A 105 7.29 6.73 2.41
N ILE A 106 8.22 6.89 1.48
CA ILE A 106 9.52 6.23 1.49
C ILE A 106 10.60 7.28 1.73
N TYR A 107 11.33 7.10 2.83
CA TYR A 107 12.44 7.96 3.24
C TYR A 107 13.74 7.18 3.06
N VAL A 108 14.61 7.69 2.18
CA VAL A 108 15.89 7.07 1.83
C VAL A 108 17.04 8.02 2.20
N PRO A 109 17.96 7.63 3.10
CA PRO A 109 19.18 8.39 3.37
C PRO A 109 20.07 8.49 2.12
N GLY A 110 20.49 9.69 1.77
CA GLY A 110 21.22 10.04 0.55
C GLY A 110 20.34 10.71 -0.50
N LEU A 111 20.98 11.27 -1.53
CA LEU A 111 20.32 11.94 -2.65
C LEU A 111 20.28 11.00 -3.86
N TYR A 112 19.08 10.69 -4.33
CA TYR A 112 18.86 9.78 -5.45
C TYR A 112 17.89 10.38 -6.48
N ASN A 113 18.20 10.21 -7.75
CA ASN A 113 17.21 10.28 -8.80
C ASN A 113 16.27 9.07 -8.67
N VAL A 114 14.97 9.33 -8.75
CA VAL A 114 13.94 8.32 -8.53
C VAL A 114 13.14 8.15 -9.80
N SER A 115 12.94 6.90 -10.22
CA SER A 115 12.04 6.52 -11.29
C SER A 115 10.98 5.58 -10.73
N CYS A 116 9.72 5.87 -11.07
CA CYS A 116 8.56 5.10 -10.64
C CYS A 116 7.82 4.59 -11.88
N VAL A 117 7.47 3.31 -11.86
CA VAL A 117 6.65 2.67 -12.89
C VAL A 117 5.45 2.01 -12.21
N GLY A 118 4.27 2.14 -12.82
CA GLY A 118 3.01 1.61 -12.30
C GLY A 118 2.17 2.66 -11.59
N LEU A 119 2.52 2.98 -10.34
CA LEU A 119 1.84 4.03 -9.57
C LEU A 119 2.53 5.40 -9.73
N PRO A 120 1.75 6.50 -9.82
CA PRO A 120 2.31 7.84 -9.83
C PRO A 120 2.98 8.12 -8.49
N CYS A 121 4.19 8.70 -8.56
CA CYS A 121 4.93 9.09 -7.38
C CYS A 121 5.38 10.55 -7.51
N SER A 122 5.54 11.21 -6.37
CA SER A 122 6.21 12.49 -6.27
C SER A 122 7.47 12.34 -5.43
N THR A 123 8.51 13.08 -5.80
CA THR A 123 9.86 12.89 -5.26
C THR A 123 10.41 14.24 -4.83
N ARG A 124 10.96 14.32 -3.63
CA ARG A 124 11.59 15.53 -3.09
C ARG A 124 12.97 15.18 -2.56
N LEU A 125 13.99 15.85 -3.11
CA LEU A 125 15.34 15.84 -2.58
C LEU A 125 15.45 16.89 -1.48
N ASP A 126 15.87 16.47 -0.28
CA ASP A 126 16.21 17.35 0.81
C ASP A 126 17.73 17.37 1.01
N PHE A 127 18.36 18.39 0.45
CA PHE A 127 19.82 18.61 0.55
C PHE A 127 20.27 18.97 1.97
N SER A 128 19.37 19.46 2.83
CA SER A 128 19.72 19.85 4.20
C SER A 128 19.83 18.65 5.13
N SER A 129 18.93 17.68 4.99
CA SER A 129 18.95 16.41 5.73
C SER A 129 19.67 15.29 4.99
N ASN A 130 20.12 15.54 3.76
CA ASN A 130 20.68 14.53 2.86
C ASN A 130 19.75 13.31 2.70
N THR A 131 18.48 13.59 2.39
CA THR A 131 17.43 12.55 2.29
C THR A 131 16.66 12.67 0.98
N THR A 132 16.26 11.53 0.43
CA THR A 132 15.32 11.44 -0.68
C THR A 132 13.97 10.99 -0.14
N ASN A 133 12.95 11.82 -0.33
CA ASN A 133 11.58 11.55 0.09
C ASN A 133 10.72 11.22 -1.13
N ILE A 134 10.01 10.11 -1.08
CA ILE A 134 9.19 9.61 -2.19
C ILE A 134 7.80 9.37 -1.63
N HIS A 135 6.81 9.96 -2.27
CA HIS A 135 5.41 9.84 -1.88
C HIS A 135 4.62 9.22 -3.02
N VAL A 136 3.85 8.19 -2.71
CA VAL A 136 3.08 7.41 -3.68
C VAL A 136 1.65 7.30 -3.17
N ASP A 137 0.70 7.71 -4.01
CA ASP A 137 -0.72 7.57 -3.70
C ASP A 137 -1.36 6.49 -4.57
N GLY A 138 -2.26 5.73 -3.95
CA GLY A 138 -3.07 4.74 -4.62
C GLY A 138 -2.65 3.30 -4.38
N ARG A 139 -3.42 2.41 -4.99
CA ARG A 139 -3.30 0.96 -4.83
C ARG A 139 -2.83 0.32 -6.13
N GLY A 140 -1.88 -0.60 -6.02
CA GLY A 140 -1.38 -1.36 -7.16
C GLY A 140 0.06 -1.78 -6.96
N ILE A 141 0.74 -1.99 -8.08
CA ILE A 141 2.15 -2.36 -8.09
C ILE A 141 2.96 -1.11 -8.45
N LEU A 142 3.96 -0.82 -7.62
CA LEU A 142 4.98 0.19 -7.86
C LEU A 142 6.32 -0.50 -8.05
N ILE A 143 6.98 -0.21 -9.17
CA ILE A 143 8.40 -0.53 -9.34
C ILE A 143 9.17 0.78 -9.16
N LEU A 144 10.00 0.82 -8.12
CA LEU A 144 10.83 1.95 -7.78
C LEU A 144 12.27 1.65 -8.17
N THR A 145 12.93 2.61 -8.83
CA THR A 145 14.37 2.57 -9.09
C THR A 145 15.01 3.84 -8.57
N LEU A 146 16.08 3.67 -7.78
CA LEU A 146 16.90 4.73 -7.21
C LEU A 146 18.25 4.72 -7.93
N THR A 147 18.74 5.88 -8.32
CA THR A 147 20.09 6.05 -8.88
C THR A 147 20.76 7.23 -8.20
N VAL A 148 22.00 7.08 -7.73
CA VAL A 148 22.73 8.14 -7.02
C VAL A 148 22.63 9.46 -7.79
N TYR A 149 22.25 10.51 -7.07
CA TYR A 149 22.14 11.83 -7.64
C TYR A 149 23.53 12.40 -7.94
N THR A 150 23.80 12.69 -9.21
CA THR A 150 24.98 13.44 -9.64
C THR A 150 24.51 14.82 -10.13
N GLN A 151 25.02 15.90 -9.54
CA GLN A 151 24.79 17.25 -10.06
C GLN A 151 25.33 17.31 -11.50
N GLY A 152 24.42 17.38 -12.48
CA GLY A 152 24.77 17.38 -13.90
C GLY A 152 23.66 16.87 -14.83
N ALA A 153 22.70 16.10 -14.33
CA ALA A 153 21.56 15.61 -15.11
C ALA A 153 20.28 16.43 -14.85
N VAL A 154 20.29 17.71 -15.23
CA VAL A 154 19.04 18.46 -15.44
C VAL A 154 18.68 18.36 -16.92
N SER A 155 17.77 17.46 -17.26
CA SER A 155 16.95 17.63 -18.45
C SER A 155 15.67 18.34 -17.99
N PRO A 156 15.46 19.62 -18.31
CA PRO A 156 14.19 20.25 -18.02
C PRO A 156 13.14 19.62 -18.95
N THR A 157 12.32 18.72 -18.43
CA THR A 157 11.07 18.33 -19.08
C THR A 157 10.10 19.49 -18.91
N THR A 158 10.22 20.50 -19.77
CA THR A 158 9.19 21.52 -19.94
C THR A 158 7.94 20.82 -20.50
N PRO A 159 6.75 20.96 -19.89
CA PRO A 159 5.51 20.59 -20.56
C PRO A 159 5.37 21.41 -21.84
N PRO A 160 4.85 20.86 -22.94
CA PRO A 160 4.63 21.64 -24.16
C PRO A 160 3.60 22.74 -23.89
N THR A 161 4.05 23.98 -23.84
CA THR A 161 3.20 25.16 -23.82
C THR A 161 2.56 25.32 -25.20
N THR A 162 1.31 24.89 -25.35
CA THR A 162 0.47 25.26 -26.50
C THR A 162 0.15 26.76 -26.42
N THR A 163 0.79 27.56 -27.27
CA THR A 163 0.43 28.96 -27.52
C THR A 163 -0.84 29.01 -28.37
N SER A 164 -1.97 29.37 -27.74
CA SER A 164 -3.16 29.80 -28.45
C SER A 164 -3.13 31.34 -28.58
N PRO A 165 -3.29 31.92 -29.77
CA PRO A 165 -3.32 33.37 -29.93
C PRO A 165 -4.60 33.95 -29.33
N ALA A 166 -4.43 34.98 -28.49
CA ALA A 166 -5.48 35.77 -27.91
C ALA A 166 -6.25 36.54 -28.99
N MET A 167 -7.57 36.37 -29.04
CA MET A 167 -8.48 37.30 -29.70
C MET A 167 -8.98 38.31 -28.68
N THR A 168 -8.58 39.55 -28.89
CA THR A 168 -9.10 40.76 -28.23
C THR A 168 -10.52 41.03 -28.75
N ALA A 169 -11.50 41.15 -27.86
CA ALA A 169 -12.78 41.77 -28.18
C ALA A 169 -13.26 42.62 -27.01
N THR A 170 -13.74 43.79 -27.39
CA THR A 170 -13.84 45.04 -26.63
C THR A 170 -15.09 45.12 -25.77
N THR A 171 -14.96 45.92 -24.71
CA THR A 171 -15.93 46.45 -23.75
C THR A 171 -17.23 46.98 -24.37
N THR A 172 -18.37 46.68 -23.75
CA THR A 172 -19.46 47.63 -23.46
C THR A 172 -20.34 47.14 -22.31
N SER A 173 -20.47 47.97 -21.27
CA SER A 173 -21.59 47.96 -20.31
C SER A 173 -22.62 48.96 -20.85
N PRO A 174 -23.95 48.75 -20.69
CA PRO A 174 -24.58 49.20 -19.45
C PRO A 174 -25.83 48.40 -19.01
N GLN A 175 -26.24 48.76 -17.78
CA GLN A 175 -27.62 48.91 -17.30
C GLN A 175 -28.23 47.84 -16.37
N THR A 176 -28.67 48.40 -15.25
CA THR A 176 -29.50 47.92 -14.13
C THR A 176 -30.85 47.31 -14.53
N THR A 177 -31.31 46.31 -13.77
CA THR A 177 -32.71 46.18 -13.32
C THR A 177 -32.82 45.21 -12.13
N THR A 178 -33.91 45.39 -11.39
CA THR A 178 -34.16 44.97 -10.01
C THR A 178 -34.95 43.66 -9.92
N SER A 179 -34.86 43.00 -8.76
CA SER A 179 -35.83 42.10 -8.07
C SER A 179 -36.11 40.68 -8.59
N ALA A 180 -35.81 39.68 -7.75
CA ALA A 180 -36.80 38.80 -7.09
C ALA A 180 -36.11 37.88 -6.04
N PRO A 181 -36.76 37.52 -4.91
CA PRO A 181 -36.20 36.63 -3.90
C PRO A 181 -36.32 35.16 -4.34
N THR A 182 -35.23 34.40 -4.26
CA THR A 182 -35.21 32.95 -4.52
C THR A 182 -35.19 32.16 -3.22
N THR A 183 -36.15 31.26 -3.11
CA THR A 183 -36.38 30.27 -2.06
C THR A 183 -35.19 29.31 -1.90
N PRO A 184 -34.88 28.81 -0.69
CA PRO A 184 -33.84 27.80 -0.52
C PRO A 184 -34.20 26.49 -1.22
N ALA A 185 -33.29 25.96 -2.03
CA ALA A 185 -33.37 24.64 -2.62
C ALA A 185 -33.21 23.55 -1.54
N GLN A 186 -34.17 22.63 -1.54
CA GLN A 186 -34.22 21.41 -0.73
C GLN A 186 -33.05 20.46 -1.09
N PRO A 187 -32.38 19.81 -0.12
CA PRO A 187 -31.35 18.80 -0.41
C PRO A 187 -31.95 17.57 -1.11
N PRO A 188 -31.23 16.91 -2.05
CA PRO A 188 -31.69 15.67 -2.66
C PRO A 188 -31.76 14.53 -1.64
N ALA A 189 -32.83 13.73 -1.76
CA ALA A 189 -33.07 12.54 -0.94
C ALA A 189 -31.97 11.47 -1.13
N ALA A 190 -31.60 10.81 -0.04
CA ALA A 190 -30.67 9.68 -0.05
C ALA A 190 -31.29 8.48 -0.78
N THR A 191 -30.65 8.05 -1.86
CA THR A 191 -30.96 6.79 -2.54
C THR A 191 -30.48 5.63 -1.68
N THR A 192 -31.41 4.88 -1.10
CA THR A 192 -31.12 3.62 -0.41
C THR A 192 -30.98 2.50 -1.43
N THR A 193 -29.74 2.11 -1.73
CA THR A 193 -29.46 0.89 -2.48
C THR A 193 -29.59 -0.32 -1.54
N PRO A 194 -30.33 -1.39 -1.89
CA PRO A 194 -30.42 -2.58 -1.06
C PRO A 194 -29.08 -3.35 -1.08
N SER A 195 -28.54 -3.62 0.11
CA SER A 195 -27.42 -4.54 0.30
C SER A 195 -27.86 -5.97 0.01
N ILE A 196 -27.32 -6.56 -1.06
CA ILE A 196 -27.43 -7.99 -1.33
C ILE A 196 -26.49 -8.72 -0.36
N THR A 197 -27.07 -9.45 0.59
CA THR A 197 -26.35 -10.41 1.43
C THR A 197 -25.81 -11.54 0.55
N GLN A 198 -24.52 -11.49 0.20
CA GLN A 198 -23.83 -12.66 -0.37
C GLN A 198 -23.57 -13.66 0.76
N GLY A 199 -24.22 -14.82 0.68
CA GLY A 199 -23.95 -15.97 1.53
C GLY A 199 -22.51 -16.50 1.39
N PRO A 200 -22.11 -17.45 2.25
CA PRO A 200 -20.73 -17.87 2.37
C PRO A 200 -20.26 -18.53 1.08
N ARG A 201 -19.34 -17.87 0.38
CA ARG A 201 -18.53 -18.52 -0.66
C ARG A 201 -17.66 -19.55 0.03
N LEU A 202 -18.00 -20.83 -0.10
CA LEU A 202 -17.09 -21.92 0.21
C LEU A 202 -15.81 -21.69 -0.59
N ALA A 203 -14.71 -21.43 0.13
CA ALA A 203 -13.39 -21.38 -0.44
C ALA A 203 -13.03 -22.80 -0.93
N TYR A 204 -13.09 -22.99 -2.25
CA TYR A 204 -12.72 -24.24 -2.92
C TYR A 204 -11.22 -24.63 -2.95
N PRO A 205 -10.20 -23.86 -2.48
CA PRO A 205 -8.83 -24.34 -2.57
C PRO A 205 -8.46 -25.37 -1.48
N ALA A 206 -9.14 -25.38 -0.32
CA ALA A 206 -8.83 -26.32 0.76
C ALA A 206 -9.29 -27.76 0.46
N LEU A 207 -10.43 -27.92 -0.22
CA LEU A 207 -11.01 -29.23 -0.50
C LEU A 207 -10.19 -30.02 -1.53
N VAL A 208 -9.60 -29.32 -2.51
CA VAL A 208 -8.68 -29.92 -3.50
C VAL A 208 -7.40 -30.44 -2.84
N VAL A 209 -6.84 -29.70 -1.87
CA VAL A 209 -5.65 -30.12 -1.12
C VAL A 209 -5.93 -31.35 -0.27
N VAL A 210 -7.08 -31.41 0.41
CA VAL A 210 -7.47 -32.57 1.23
C VAL A 210 -7.63 -33.84 0.37
N ILE A 211 -8.26 -33.74 -0.81
CA ILE A 211 -8.40 -34.88 -1.73
C ILE A 211 -7.02 -35.40 -2.19
N LEU A 212 -6.11 -34.49 -2.53
CA LEU A 212 -4.76 -34.85 -2.97
C LEU A 212 -3.97 -35.59 -1.88
N VAL A 213 -4.03 -35.12 -0.63
CA VAL A 213 -3.37 -35.77 0.50
C VAL A 213 -3.94 -37.17 0.75
N VAL A 214 -5.27 -37.34 0.69
CA VAL A 214 -5.91 -38.65 0.88
C VAL A 214 -5.48 -39.65 -0.20
N LEU A 215 -5.40 -39.22 -1.47
CA LEU A 215 -4.97 -40.09 -2.57
C LEU A 215 -3.50 -40.54 -2.42
N VAL A 216 -2.61 -39.65 -1.98
CA VAL A 216 -1.20 -39.99 -1.74
C VAL A 216 -1.07 -41.00 -0.59
N VAL A 217 -1.79 -40.79 0.52
CA VAL A 217 -1.77 -41.71 1.67
C VAL A 217 -2.28 -43.10 1.27
N LEU A 218 -3.37 -43.18 0.51
CA LEU A 218 -3.90 -44.45 0.01
C LEU A 218 -2.92 -45.14 -0.96
N GLY A 219 -2.25 -44.38 -1.82
CA GLY A 219 -1.21 -44.90 -2.71
C GLY A 219 -0.04 -45.51 -1.94
N VAL A 220 0.47 -44.81 -0.92
CA VAL A 220 1.57 -45.30 -0.06
C VAL A 220 1.15 -46.56 0.70
N ILE A 221 -0.06 -46.59 1.28
CA ILE A 221 -0.59 -47.77 1.97
C ILE A 221 -0.69 -48.95 0.99
N GLY A 222 -1.19 -48.72 -0.23
CA GLY A 222 -1.26 -49.75 -1.27
C GLY A 222 0.10 -50.34 -1.63
N VAL A 223 1.13 -49.49 -1.80
CA VAL A 223 2.50 -49.93 -2.09
C VAL A 223 3.11 -50.72 -0.92
N VAL A 224 2.87 -50.27 0.32
CA VAL A 224 3.36 -50.97 1.52
C VAL A 224 2.69 -52.35 1.67
N LEU A 225 1.39 -52.44 1.43
CA LEU A 225 0.66 -53.71 1.49
C LEU A 225 1.06 -54.66 0.36
N ALA A 226 1.32 -54.14 -0.84
CA ALA A 226 1.81 -54.94 -1.97
C ALA A 226 3.21 -55.50 -1.70
N ARG A 227 4.12 -54.68 -1.13
CA ARG A 227 5.47 -55.13 -0.75
C ARG A 227 5.50 -56.13 0.40
N LYS A 228 4.47 -56.15 1.25
CA LYS A 228 4.40 -57.09 2.39
C LYS A 228 3.83 -58.46 2.01
N ARG A 229 3.30 -58.61 0.78
CA ARG A 229 2.73 -59.86 0.25
C ARG A 229 3.59 -60.54 -0.82
N ALA A 230 4.68 -59.90 -1.27
CA ALA A 230 5.72 -60.51 -2.09
C ALA A 230 6.88 -60.95 -1.20
#